data_AF-V9HR27-F1
#
_entry.id   AF-V9HR27-F1
#
_cell.length_a   1.000
_cell.length_b   1.000
_cell.length_c   1.000
_cell.angle_alpha   90.00
_cell.angle_beta   90.00
_cell.angle_gamma   90.00
#
_symmetry.space_group_name_H-M   'P 1'
#
loop_
_entity.id
_entity.type
_entity.pdbx_description
1 polymer ?
#
loop_
_entity_poly.entity_id
_entity_poly.type
_entity_poly.pdbx_seq_one_letter_code
_entity_poly.pdbx_strand_id
1 'polypeptide(L)'
;MFKTVITLKDNLDDTTLSNMKKIADKHFDTRIDKLENVSSDKYVLIYQSDKESGYGATLDGNCTLYLEEEFRNNVKSWTWQDTDEDDVEDVLVELAIPVIRPRKIV
;
A
#
# COMPACT_ATOMS: atom_id res chain seq x y z
N MET A 1 -3.70 -6.40 14.46
CA MET A 1 -3.30 -5.03 13.98
C MET A 1 -3.00 -5.08 12.49
N PHE A 2 -3.54 -4.16 11.70
CA PHE A 2 -3.32 -4.12 10.24
C PHE A 2 -2.19 -3.17 9.89
N LYS A 3 -1.29 -3.58 9.00
CA LYS A 3 -0.10 -2.81 8.67
C LYS A 3 0.31 -2.96 7.21
N THR A 4 0.50 -1.84 6.54
CA THR A 4 1.20 -1.74 5.27
C THR A 4 2.59 -1.14 5.49
N VAL A 5 3.62 -1.77 4.92
CA VAL A 5 4.98 -1.22 4.84
C VAL A 5 5.40 -1.12 3.39
N ILE A 6 5.72 0.10 2.95
CA ILE A 6 6.23 0.39 1.62
C ILE A 6 7.64 0.93 1.75
N THR A 7 8.60 0.27 1.12
CA THR A 7 9.96 0.78 0.99
C THR A 7 10.14 1.34 -0.41
N LEU A 8 10.50 2.61 -0.50
CA LEU A 8 10.84 3.29 -1.74
C LEU A 8 12.30 3.02 -2.13
N LYS A 9 12.65 3.26 -3.39
CA LYS A 9 14.04 3.18 -3.84
C LYS A 9 14.91 4.21 -3.11
N ASP A 10 16.13 3.83 -2.77
CA ASP A 10 17.08 4.62 -1.96
C ASP A 10 17.80 5.72 -2.75
N ASN A 11 17.60 5.78 -4.06
CA ASN A 11 18.21 6.75 -4.96
C ASN A 11 17.27 7.89 -5.42
N LEU A 12 16.07 7.99 -4.83
CA LEU A 12 15.12 9.05 -5.17
C LEU A 12 15.60 10.40 -4.61
N ASP A 13 15.48 11.45 -5.42
CA ASP A 13 15.69 12.83 -5.00
C ASP A 13 14.54 13.31 -4.10
N ASP A 14 14.77 14.40 -3.35
CA ASP A 14 13.82 14.89 -2.35
C ASP A 14 12.48 15.35 -2.96
N THR A 15 12.45 15.80 -4.23
CA THR A 15 11.22 16.21 -4.90
C THR A 15 10.38 14.99 -5.23
N THR A 16 10.99 13.99 -5.86
CA THR A 16 10.32 12.72 -6.18
C THR A 16 9.85 12.03 -4.89
N LEU A 17 10.69 12.02 -3.85
CA LEU A 17 10.34 11.44 -2.56
C LEU A 17 9.13 12.14 -1.90
N SER A 18 9.09 13.48 -1.94
CA SER A 18 7.96 14.26 -1.45
C SER A 18 6.67 13.97 -2.21
N ASN A 19 6.76 13.80 -3.54
CA ASN A 19 5.62 13.44 -4.36
C ASN A 19 5.11 12.02 -4.06
N MET A 20 6.00 11.03 -3.91
CA MET A 20 5.61 9.66 -3.56
C MET A 20 4.87 9.61 -2.22
N LYS A 21 5.33 10.36 -1.22
CA LYS A 21 4.65 10.50 0.07
C LYS A 21 3.24 11.06 -0.08
N LYS A 22 3.09 12.16 -0.81
CA LYS A 22 1.78 12.79 -1.05
C LYS A 22 0.81 11.86 -1.78
N ILE A 23 1.31 11.11 -2.76
CA ILE A 23 0.49 10.13 -3.48
C ILE A 23 0.03 9.06 -2.50
N ALA A 24 0.94 8.43 -1.75
CA ALA A 24 0.57 7.41 -0.77
C ALA A 24 -0.40 7.93 0.29
N ASP A 25 -0.11 9.09 0.91
CA ASP A 25 -0.96 9.69 1.94
C ASP A 25 -2.39 9.96 1.43
N LYS A 26 -2.53 10.37 0.17
CA LYS A 26 -3.84 10.56 -0.47
C LYS A 26 -4.60 9.24 -0.60
N HIS A 27 -3.92 8.13 -0.92
CA HIS A 27 -4.57 6.83 -1.08
C HIS A 27 -4.90 6.15 0.25
N PHE A 28 -4.19 6.47 1.33
CA PHE A 28 -4.50 6.00 2.68
C PHE A 28 -5.44 6.91 3.46
N ASP A 29 -5.86 8.03 2.88
CA ASP A 29 -7.03 8.83 3.29
C ASP A 29 -8.29 8.26 2.61
N THR A 30 -8.70 7.06 3.05
CA THR A 30 -9.79 6.30 2.45
C THR A 30 -11.16 6.77 2.93
N ARG A 31 -12.23 6.27 2.30
CA ARG A 31 -13.60 6.49 2.80
C ARG A 31 -13.89 5.76 4.12
N ILE A 32 -13.10 4.75 4.48
CA ILE A 32 -13.33 3.87 5.62
C ILE A 32 -12.68 4.45 6.87
N ASP A 33 -11.40 4.79 6.74
CA ASP A 33 -10.60 5.44 7.78
C ASP A 33 -9.43 6.17 7.13
N LYS A 34 -8.86 7.14 7.86
CA LYS A 34 -7.64 7.83 7.44
C LYS A 34 -6.46 7.25 8.19
N LEU A 35 -5.50 6.69 7.47
CA LEU A 35 -4.25 6.19 8.03
C LEU A 35 -3.12 7.18 7.76
N GLU A 36 -2.41 7.58 8.82
CA GLU A 36 -1.26 8.47 8.70
C GLU A 36 0.03 7.65 8.57
N ASN A 37 0.99 8.17 7.81
CA ASN A 37 2.31 7.58 7.75
C ASN A 37 3.05 7.79 9.09
N VAL A 38 3.35 6.71 9.80
CA VAL A 38 4.04 6.74 11.11
C VAL A 38 5.55 6.52 11.01
N SER A 39 6.08 6.34 9.81
CA SER A 39 7.51 6.10 9.61
C SER A 39 8.36 7.34 9.88
N SER A 40 9.47 7.16 10.60
CA SER A 40 10.52 8.16 10.74
C SER A 40 11.60 8.06 9.66
N ASP A 41 11.64 6.97 8.89
CA ASP A 41 12.59 6.80 7.79
C ASP A 41 12.04 7.48 6.53
N LYS A 42 12.87 8.27 5.86
CA LYS A 42 12.42 9.06 4.71
C LYS A 42 12.02 8.20 3.50
N TYR A 43 12.56 6.99 3.34
CA TYR A 43 12.27 6.06 2.24
C TYR A 43 11.27 4.97 2.62
N VAL A 44 10.83 4.91 3.86
CA VAL A 44 9.83 3.92 4.31
C VAL A 44 8.53 4.64 4.64
N LEU A 45 7.42 4.09 4.19
CA LEU A 45 6.07 4.51 4.55
C LEU A 45 5.41 3.38 5.33
N ILE A 46 4.81 3.72 6.49
CA ILE A 46 4.12 2.75 7.33
C ILE A 46 2.72 3.30 7.62
N TYR A 47 1.70 2.59 7.16
CA TYR A 47 0.30 2.87 7.46
C TYR A 47 -0.24 1.72 8.28
N GLN A 48 -0.72 1.98 9.50
CA GLN A 48 -1.17 0.93 10.41
C GLN A 48 -2.37 1.36 11.26
N SER A 49 -3.14 0.39 11.73
CA SER A 49 -4.26 0.60 12.63
C SER A 49 -4.58 -0.65 13.44
N ASP A 50 -4.96 -0.43 14.70
CA ASP A 50 -5.43 -1.47 15.63
C ASP A 50 -6.95 -1.68 15.56
N LYS A 51 -7.66 -0.89 14.74
CA LYS A 51 -9.12 -0.97 14.60
C LYS A 51 -9.49 -1.89 13.44
N GLU A 52 -10.65 -2.52 13.54
CA GLU A 52 -11.29 -3.25 12.42
C GLU A 52 -11.44 -2.39 11.15
N SER A 53 -11.71 -1.09 11.28
CA SER A 53 -11.74 -0.16 10.13
C SER A 53 -10.38 -0.10 9.39
N GLY A 54 -9.29 -0.37 10.10
CA GLY A 54 -7.94 -0.47 9.59
C GLY A 54 -7.75 -1.58 8.56
N TYR A 55 -8.45 -2.70 8.70
CA TYR A 55 -8.42 -3.78 7.70
C TYR A 55 -8.88 -3.25 6.35
N GLY A 56 -10.09 -2.68 6.32
CA GLY A 56 -10.66 -2.12 5.10
C GLY A 56 -9.83 -0.96 4.54
N ALA A 57 -9.36 -0.06 5.39
CA ALA A 57 -8.57 1.11 4.96
C ALA A 57 -7.20 0.70 4.39
N THR A 58 -6.50 -0.28 4.99
CA THR A 58 -5.22 -0.75 4.46
C THR A 58 -5.38 -1.46 3.13
N LEU A 59 -6.42 -2.30 2.96
CA LEU A 59 -6.71 -2.98 1.70
C LEU A 59 -7.12 -2.01 0.59
N ASP A 60 -8.02 -1.05 0.86
CA ASP A 60 -8.44 -0.04 -0.12
C ASP A 60 -7.27 0.86 -0.54
N GLY A 61 -6.47 1.30 0.44
CA GLY A 61 -5.25 2.07 0.19
C GLY A 61 -4.27 1.30 -0.68
N ASN A 62 -4.00 0.02 -0.37
CA ASN A 62 -3.13 -0.83 -1.16
C ASN A 62 -3.63 -1.01 -2.60
N CYS A 63 -4.89 -1.40 -2.75
CA CYS A 63 -5.50 -1.64 -4.06
C CYS A 63 -5.47 -0.39 -4.94
N THR A 64 -5.83 0.77 -4.39
CA THR A 64 -5.93 2.01 -5.16
C THR A 64 -4.55 2.60 -5.47
N LEU A 65 -3.61 2.57 -4.51
CA LEU A 65 -2.24 3.04 -4.70
C LEU A 65 -1.48 2.15 -5.69
N TYR A 66 -1.77 0.85 -5.73
CA TYR A 66 -1.19 -0.05 -6.72
C TYR A 66 -1.57 0.35 -8.15
N LEU A 67 -2.68 1.05 -8.39
CA LEU A 67 -3.03 1.51 -9.73
C LEU A 67 -2.18 2.71 -10.19
N GLU A 68 -1.48 3.39 -9.28
CA GLU A 68 -0.58 4.50 -9.58
C GLU A 68 0.76 3.97 -10.12
N GLU A 69 0.89 3.90 -11.45
CA GLU A 69 2.08 3.36 -12.11
C GLU A 69 3.36 4.11 -11.73
N GLU A 70 3.29 5.45 -11.66
CA GLU A 70 4.42 6.29 -11.23
C GLU A 70 4.87 5.90 -9.82
N PHE A 71 3.94 5.65 -8.91
CA PHE A 71 4.26 5.23 -7.55
C PHE A 71 4.94 3.86 -7.55
N ARG A 72 4.32 2.86 -8.18
CA ARG A 72 4.87 1.50 -8.25
C ARG A 72 6.28 1.46 -8.83
N ASN A 73 6.55 2.25 -9.85
CA ASN A 73 7.87 2.33 -10.48
C ASN A 73 8.96 2.85 -9.54
N ASN A 74 8.61 3.47 -8.42
CA ASN A 74 9.52 3.99 -7.40
C ASN A 74 9.56 3.14 -6.12
N VAL A 75 8.81 2.04 -6.06
CA VAL A 75 8.79 1.10 -4.93
C VAL A 75 9.92 0.07 -5.06
N LYS A 76 10.55 -0.25 -3.94
CA LYS A 76 11.56 -1.32 -3.76
C LYS A 76 10.93 -2.58 -3.18
N SER A 77 10.03 -2.44 -2.20
CA SER A 77 9.24 -3.53 -1.65
C SER A 77 7.94 -3.00 -1.05
N TRP A 78 6.91 -3.84 -1.01
CA TRP A 78 5.60 -3.50 -0.46
C TRP A 78 4.99 -4.73 0.19
N THR A 79 4.79 -4.64 1.50
CA THR A 79 4.17 -5.72 2.29
C THR A 79 2.92 -5.24 2.98
N TRP A 80 1.95 -6.13 3.11
CA TRP A 80 0.78 -5.96 3.96
C TRP A 80 0.74 -7.12 4.95
N GLN A 81 0.30 -6.84 6.17
CA GLN A 81 0.21 -7.80 7.24
C GLN A 81 -1.05 -7.52 8.05
N ASP A 82 -1.82 -8.56 8.31
CA ASP A 82 -2.67 -8.64 9.49
C ASP A 82 -1.86 -9.32 10.61
N THR A 83 -1.43 -8.56 11.62
CA THR A 83 -0.56 -9.06 12.69
C THR A 83 -1.23 -10.03 13.66
N ASP A 84 -2.54 -10.23 13.54
CA ASP A 84 -3.23 -11.33 14.22
C ASP A 84 -3.01 -12.67 13.48
N GLU A 85 -2.45 -12.62 12.27
CA GLU A 85 -1.98 -13.74 11.47
C GLU A 85 -0.44 -13.67 11.29
N ASP A 86 0.23 -14.82 11.20
CA ASP A 86 1.68 -14.88 10.96
C ASP A 86 2.06 -14.60 9.48
N ASP A 87 1.07 -14.29 8.64
CA ASP A 87 1.22 -14.15 7.20
C ASP A 87 1.53 -12.69 6.81
N VAL A 88 2.62 -12.52 6.05
CA VAL A 88 3.01 -11.25 5.43
C VAL A 88 2.88 -11.41 3.93
N GLU A 89 2.00 -10.62 3.32
CA GLU A 89 1.72 -10.66 1.90
C GLU A 89 2.59 -9.65 1.14
N ASP A 90 3.12 -10.07 -0.02
CA ASP A 90 3.77 -9.17 -0.98
C ASP A 90 2.71 -8.55 -1.89
N VAL A 91 2.39 -7.28 -1.65
CA VAL A 91 1.33 -6.56 -2.36
C VAL A 91 1.61 -6.44 -3.85
N LEU A 92 2.88 -6.35 -4.26
CA LEU A 92 3.24 -6.26 -5.68
C LEU A 92 2.98 -7.59 -6.40
N VAL A 93 3.17 -8.72 -5.72
CA VAL A 93 2.88 -10.05 -6.25
C VAL A 93 1.38 -10.29 -6.30
N GLU A 94 0.69 -10.10 -5.18
CA GLU A 94 -0.74 -10.41 -5.06
C GLU A 94 -1.59 -9.61 -6.05
N LEU A 95 -1.31 -8.30 -6.18
CA LEU A 95 -2.08 -7.44 -7.08
C LEU A 95 -1.64 -7.51 -8.56
N ALA A 96 -0.54 -8.21 -8.86
CA ALA A 96 -0.16 -8.51 -10.24
C ALA A 96 -0.92 -9.70 -10.83
N ILE A 97 -1.59 -10.51 -10.00
CA ILE A 97 -2.31 -11.69 -10.46
C ILE A 97 -3.52 -11.26 -11.32
N PRO A 98 -3.59 -11.67 -12.60
CA PRO A 98 -4.67 -11.29 -13.48
C PRO A 98 -5.98 -11.97 -13.07
N VAL A 99 -7.05 -11.20 -12.95
CA VAL A 99 -8.40 -11.76 -12.72
C VAL A 99 -8.89 -12.44 -14.00
N ILE A 100 -8.79 -13.77 -14.05
CA ILE A 100 -9.38 -14.58 -15.13
C ILE A 100 -10.90 -14.59 -14.92
N ARG A 101 -11.63 -13.79 -15.70
CA ARG A 101 -13.10 -13.87 -15.71
C ARG A 101 -13.51 -15.14 -16.46
N PRO A 102 -14.24 -16.09 -15.84
CA PRO A 102 -14.78 -17.21 -16.58
C PRO A 102 -15.66 -16.69 -17.71
N ARG A 103 -15.44 -17.18 -18.94
CA ARG A 103 -16.31 -16.88 -20.08
C ARG A 103 -17.72 -17.28 -19.69
N LYS A 104 -18.67 -16.33 -19.73
CA LYS A 104 -20.09 -16.67 -19.70
C LYS A 104 -20.36 -17.60 -20.88
N ILE A 105 -20.74 -18.85 -20.60
CA ILE A 105 -21.36 -19.70 -21.60
C ILE A 105 -22.76 -19.09 -21.80
N VAL A 106 -22.95 -18.45 -22.95
CA VAL A 106 -24.25 -17.91 -23.40
C VAL A 106 -24.88 -18.94 -24.32
#